data_AF-A0A3Q1HM15-F1
#
_entry.id   AF-A0A3Q1HM15-F1
#
_cell.length_a   1.000
_cell.length_b   1.000
_cell.length_c   1.000
_cell.angle_alpha   90.00
_cell.angle_beta   90.00
_cell.angle_gamma   90.00
#
_symmetry.space_group_name_H-M   'P 1'
#
loop_
_entity.id
_entity.type
_entity.pdbx_description
1 polymer ?
#
loop_
_entity_poly.entity_id
_entity_poly.type
_entity_poly.pdbx_seq_one_letter_code
_entity_poly.pdbx_strand_id
1 'polypeptide(L)' 'MSLPTVSRLFRSALRTQLVPVANVTSKPAKHTVTAGEQAIAMTALFMAILAPSSWVLAHLEDYKKNK' A
#
# COMPACT_ATOMS: atom_id res chain seq x y z
N MET A 1 20.50 -9.29 -38.05
CA MET A 1 19.52 -10.13 -37.33
C MET A 1 18.51 -9.21 -36.67
N SER A 2 17.34 -9.00 -37.27
CA SER A 2 16.25 -8.27 -36.60
C SER A 2 15.47 -9.28 -35.76
N LEU A 3 15.09 -8.91 -34.53
CA LEU A 3 14.36 -9.74 -33.58
C LEU A 3 12.90 -9.25 -33.54
N PRO A 4 12.05 -9.64 -34.51
CA PRO A 4 10.72 -9.05 -34.65
C PRO A 4 9.80 -9.49 -33.52
N THR A 5 10.00 -10.70 -32.98
CA THR A 5 9.13 -11.31 -31.96
C THR A 5 9.25 -10.61 -30.61
N VAL A 6 10.47 -10.32 -30.16
CA VAL A 6 10.71 -9.58 -28.90
C VAL A 6 10.15 -8.15 -29.01
N SER A 7 10.34 -7.52 -30.17
CA SER A 7 9.80 -6.18 -30.43
C SER A 7 8.27 -6.14 -30.40
N ARG A 8 7.58 -7.20 -30.82
CA ARG A 8 6.11 -7.30 -30.80
C ARG A 8 5.56 -7.46 -29.39
N LEU A 9 6.21 -8.26 -28.55
CA LEU A 9 5.79 -8.45 -27.16
C LEU A 9 6.02 -7.17 -26.35
N PHE A 10 7.18 -6.54 -26.51
CA PHE A 10 7.45 -5.25 -25.87
C PHE A 10 6.45 -4.17 -26.33
N ARG A 11 6.13 -4.13 -27.63
CA ARG A 11 5.13 -3.21 -28.18
C ARG A 11 3.71 -3.52 -27.71
N SER A 12 3.40 -4.76 -27.34
CA SER A 12 2.12 -5.14 -26.72
C SER A 12 2.06 -4.73 -25.24
N ALA A 13 3.17 -4.84 -24.50
CA ALA A 13 3.25 -4.38 -23.11
C ALA A 13 3.25 -2.84 -23.02
N LEU A 14 3.85 -2.15 -23.99
CA LEU A 14 3.80 -0.68 -24.10
C LEU A 14 2.49 -0.13 -24.64
N ARG A 15 1.59 -0.98 -25.17
CA ARG A 15 0.23 -0.53 -25.49
C ARG A 15 -0.48 -0.28 -24.18
N THR A 16 -0.65 1.00 -23.86
CA THR A 16 -1.56 1.48 -22.81
C THR A 16 -2.85 0.71 -22.92
N GLN A 17 -3.15 -0.10 -21.90
CA GLN A 17 -4.43 -0.77 -21.80
C GLN A 17 -5.49 0.32 -21.70
N LEU A 18 -6.16 0.63 -22.81
CA LEU A 18 -7.37 1.44 -22.84
C LEU A 18 -8.48 0.58 -22.24
N VAL A 19 -8.40 0.35 -20.93
CA VAL A 19 -9.51 -0.21 -20.16
C VAL A 19 -10.64 0.80 -20.28
N PRO A 20 -11.89 0.38 -20.57
CA PRO A 20 -13.04 1.25 -20.50
C PRO A 20 -13.06 1.89 -19.11
N VAL A 21 -12.73 3.18 -19.04
CA VAL A 21 -12.90 3.95 -17.82
C VAL A 21 -14.40 4.04 -17.65
N ALA A 22 -14.98 3.18 -16.80
CA ALA A 22 -16.33 3.38 -16.34
C ALA A 22 -16.40 4.84 -15.85
N ASN A 23 -17.38 5.62 -16.31
CA ASN A 23 -17.58 7.03 -15.92
C ASN A 23 -17.98 7.12 -14.43
N VAL A 24 -17.10 6.66 -13.55
CA VAL A 24 -17.26 6.63 -12.10
C VAL A 24 -16.78 7.97 -11.61
N THR A 25 -17.72 8.90 -11.51
CA THR A 25 -17.53 10.16 -10.82
C THR A 25 -17.96 10.00 -9.37
N SER A 26 -17.14 10.51 -8.44
CA SER A 26 -17.52 10.63 -7.04
C SER A 26 -18.14 12.00 -6.77
N LYS A 27 -19.02 12.07 -5.78
CA LYS A 27 -19.45 13.36 -5.22
C LYS A 27 -18.34 13.89 -4.30
N PRO A 28 -18.24 15.21 -4.08
CA PRO A 28 -17.32 15.78 -3.10
C PRO A 28 -17.50 15.11 -1.73
N ALA A 29 -16.42 15.05 -0.95
CA ALA A 29 -16.46 14.48 0.38
C ALA A 29 -17.50 15.23 1.24
N LYS A 30 -18.42 14.48 1.86
CA LYS A 30 -19.39 15.05 2.81
C LYS A 30 -18.68 15.68 4.02
N HIS A 31 -17.57 15.06 4.43
CA HIS A 31 -16.67 15.56 5.45
C HIS A 31 -15.25 15.47 4.90
N THR A 32 -14.61 16.62 4.74
CA THR A 32 -13.22 16.68 4.27
C THR A 32 -12.30 16.28 5.40
N VAL A 33 -11.60 15.16 5.25
CA VAL A 33 -10.52 14.79 6.16
C VAL A 33 -9.33 15.67 5.82
N THR A 34 -8.91 16.49 6.78
CA THR A 34 -7.75 17.37 6.62
C THR A 34 -6.45 16.56 6.67
N ALA A 35 -5.36 17.13 6.15
CA ALA A 35 -4.05 16.47 6.21
C ALA A 35 -3.61 16.15 7.65
N GLY A 36 -3.97 16.99 8.61
CA GLY A 36 -3.69 16.77 10.03
C GLY A 36 -4.44 15.55 10.59
N GLU A 37 -5.75 15.45 10.34
CA GLU A 37 -6.57 14.30 10.76
C GLU A 37 -6.09 13.00 10.11
N GLN A 38 -5.73 13.04 8.82
CA GLN A 38 -5.19 11.89 8.12
C GLN A 38 -3.85 11.44 8.71
N ALA A 39 -2.96 12.37 9.04
CA ALA A 39 -1.67 12.05 9.65
C ALA A 39 -1.85 11.38 11.04
N ILE A 40 -2.78 11.88 11.85
CA ILE A 40 -3.13 11.29 13.15
C ILE A 40 -3.68 9.87 12.95
N ALA A 41 -4.65 9.69 12.07
CA ALA A 41 -5.26 8.39 11.81
C ALA A 41 -4.24 7.37 11.30
N MET A 42 -3.36 7.78 10.39
CA MET A 42 -2.30 6.94 9.85
C MET A 42 -1.33 6.52 10.96
N THR A 43 -0.87 7.47 11.77
CA THR A 43 0.05 7.20 12.89
C THR A 43 -0.59 6.28 13.93
N ALA A 44 -1.87 6.51 14.26
CA ALA A 44 -2.62 5.67 15.19
C ALA A 44 -2.74 4.23 14.68
N LEU A 45 -3.03 4.04 13.38
CA LEU A 45 -3.08 2.72 12.76
C LEU A 45 -1.73 1.99 12.87
N PHE A 46 -0.63 2.67 12.55
CA PHE A 46 0.70 2.08 12.67
C PHE A 46 1.04 1.72 14.11
N MET A 47 0.77 2.61 15.07
CA MET A 47 1.04 2.36 16.49
C MET A 47 0.19 1.21 17.02
N ALA A 48 -1.07 1.09 16.61
CA ALA A 48 -1.96 0.01 17.04
C ALA A 48 -1.42 -1.39 16.68
N ILE A 49 -0.70 -1.52 15.57
CA ILE A 49 -0.10 -2.78 15.13
C ILE A 49 1.33 -2.92 15.66
N LEU A 50 2.16 -1.90 15.46
CA LEU A 50 3.59 -1.96 15.73
C LEU A 50 3.92 -1.91 17.21
N ALA A 51 3.15 -1.21 18.04
CA ALA A 51 3.43 -1.12 19.47
C ALA A 51 3.34 -2.49 20.18
N PRO A 52 2.23 -3.27 20.07
CA PRO A 52 2.18 -4.58 20.68
C PRO A 52 3.21 -5.55 20.09
N SER A 53 3.42 -5.51 18.76
CA SER A 53 4.46 -6.34 18.12
C SER A 53 5.86 -6.01 18.62
N SER A 54 6.19 -4.73 18.77
CA SER A 54 7.48 -4.28 19.28
C SER A 54 7.69 -4.71 20.73
N TRP A 55 6.64 -4.64 21.56
CA TRP A 55 6.71 -5.12 22.94
C TRP A 55 7.05 -6.60 23.01
N VAL A 56 6.33 -7.44 22.27
CA VAL A 56 6.59 -8.89 22.23
C VAL A 56 8.01 -9.17 21.74
N LEU A 57 8.44 -8.49 20.68
CA LEU A 57 9.76 -8.71 20.09
C LEU A 57 10.90 -8.26 21.01
N ALA A 58 10.70 -7.18 21.77
CA ALA A 58 11.68 -6.68 22.73
C ALA A 58 11.90 -7.64 23.92
N HIS A 59 10.87 -8.40 24.30
CA HIS A 59 10.91 -9.28 25.49
C HIS A 59 11.20 -10.75 25.15
N LEU A 60 11.63 -11.07 23.92
CA LEU A 60 11.90 -12.46 23.53
C LEU A 60 12.95 -13.14 24.41
N GLU A 61 13.99 -12.43 24.84
CA GLU A 61 15.02 -12.99 25.72
C GLU A 61 14.50 -13.25 27.13
N ASP A 62 13.58 -12.42 27.62
CA ASP A 62 12.97 -12.62 28.94
C ASP A 62 12.01 -13.81 28.93
N TYR A 63 11.29 -14.03 27.83
CA TYR A 63 10.46 -15.22 27.64
C TYR A 63 11.28 -16.51 27.58
N LYS A 64 12.52 -16.45 27.07
CA LYS A 64 13.44 -17.60 27.02
C LYS A 64 14.03 -17.94 28.38
N LYS A 65 14.35 -16.94 29.21
CA LYS A 65 14.98 -17.09 30.54
C LYS A 65 14.00 -17.51 31.63
N ASN A 66 12.70 -17.32 31.42
CA ASN A 66 11.64 -17.76 32.32
C ASN A 66 11.24 -19.23 32.11
N LYS A 67 12.16 -20.05 31.59
CA LYS A 67 12.03 -21.50 31.40
C LYS A 67 13.23 -22.19 32.04
#